data_AF-A0A2N6NF58-F1
#
_entry.id   AF-A0A2N6NF58-F1
#
_cell.length_a   1.000
_cell.length_b   1.000
_cell.length_c   1.000
_cell.angle_alpha   90.00
_cell.angle_beta   90.00
_cell.angle_gamma   90.00
#
_symmetry.space_group_name_H-M   'P 1'
#
loop_
_entity.id
_entity.type
_entity.pdbx_description
1 polymer ?
#
loop_
_entity_poly.entity_id
_entity_poly.type
_entity_poly.pdbx_seq_one_letter_code
_entity_poly.pdbx_strand_id
1 'polypeptide(L)' 'MTIDDNFMVTIFGHPVPRHTVRISRNADTVLEVDVQTAWKELGLDSGWSNELEVTVNILRI' A
#
# COMPACT_ATOMS: atom_id res chain seq x y z
N MET A 1 17.25 3.44 1.54
CA MET A 1 16.09 2.76 0.92
C MET A 1 15.10 3.84 0.54
N THR A 2 14.51 3.74 -0.66
CA THR A 2 13.43 4.62 -1.11
C THR A 2 12.16 3.78 -1.23
N ILE A 3 11.00 4.42 -1.22
CA ILE A 3 9.75 3.72 -1.48
C ILE A 3 9.76 3.16 -2.90
N ASP A 4 10.16 3.96 -3.88
CA ASP A 4 10.11 3.63 -5.30
C ASP A 4 11.01 2.45 -5.69
N ASP A 5 12.17 2.30 -5.04
CA ASP A 5 13.13 1.25 -5.41
C ASP A 5 12.99 -0.01 -4.54
N ASN A 6 12.44 0.09 -3.33
CA ASN A 6 12.55 -0.98 -2.33
C ASN A 6 11.22 -1.51 -1.80
N PHE A 7 10.09 -0.86 -2.08
CA PHE A 7 8.81 -1.27 -1.53
C PHE A 7 7.74 -1.36 -2.63
N MET A 8 6.95 -2.43 -2.58
CA MET A 8 5.73 -2.57 -3.36
C MET A 8 4.58 -2.90 -2.42
N VAL A 9 3.53 -2.07 -2.43
CA VAL A 9 2.33 -2.26 -1.62
C VAL A 9 1.17 -2.65 -2.52
N THR A 10 0.42 -3.67 -2.13
CA THR A 10 -0.73 -4.16 -2.89
C THR A 10 -1.95 -4.37 -2.00
N ILE A 11 -3.14 -4.18 -2.57
CA ILE A 11 -4.42 -4.65 -2.00
C ILE A 11 -4.93 -5.79 -2.87
N PHE A 12 -5.16 -6.98 -2.31
CA PHE A 12 -5.50 -8.19 -3.06
C PHE A 12 -4.61 -8.44 -4.29
N GLY A 13 -3.31 -8.21 -4.14
CA GLY A 13 -2.32 -8.32 -5.23
C GLY A 13 -2.34 -7.19 -6.27
N HIS A 14 -3.29 -6.24 -6.20
CA HIS A 14 -3.31 -5.06 -7.05
C HIS A 14 -2.38 -3.97 -6.49
N PRO A 15 -1.40 -3.47 -7.28
CA PRO A 15 -0.53 -2.37 -6.84
C PRO A 15 -1.33 -1.13 -6.47
N VAL A 16 -1.07 -0.57 -5.28
CA VAL A 16 -1.75 0.66 -4.85
C VAL A 16 -1.20 1.88 -5.61
N PRO A 17 -2.02 2.93 -5.84
CA PRO A 17 -1.53 4.18 -6.43
C PRO A 17 -0.40 4.79 -5.59
N ARG A 18 0.69 5.22 -6.25
CA ARG A 18 1.93 5.62 -5.57
C ARG A 18 1.76 6.74 -4.53
N HIS A 19 0.84 7.67 -4.75
CA HIS A 19 0.57 8.79 -3.82
C HIS A 19 -0.06 8.35 -2.50
N THR A 20 -0.59 7.13 -2.44
CA THR A 20 -1.17 6.58 -1.20
C THR A 20 -0.12 6.00 -0.27
N VAL A 21 1.14 5.91 -0.69
CA VAL A 21 2.25 5.40 0.11
C VAL A 21 3.27 6.51 0.36
N ARG A 22 3.68 6.71 1.62
CA ARG A 22 4.68 7.73 1.98
C ARG A 22 5.47 7.35 3.22
N ILE A 23 6.61 8.00 3.40
CA ILE A 23 7.34 7.99 4.67
C ILE A 23 6.53 8.85 5.66
N SER A 24 6.35 8.37 6.89
CA SER A 24 5.61 9.09 7.91
C SER A 24 6.25 10.46 8.19
N ARG A 25 5.40 11.46 8.43
CA ARG A 25 5.85 12.78 8.88
C ARG A 25 6.34 12.77 10.33
N ASN A 26 5.95 11.76 11.10
CA ASN A 26 6.27 11.65 12.53
C ASN A 26 7.48 10.74 12.80
N ALA A 27 7.84 9.86 11.85
CA ALA A 27 8.98 8.95 11.95
C ALA A 27 9.48 8.52 10.56
N ASP A 28 10.76 8.75 10.28
CA ASP A 28 11.40 8.40 9.00
C ASP A 28 11.52 6.89 8.72
N THR A 29 11.27 6.08 9.74
CA THR A 29 11.30 4.61 9.71
C THR A 29 9.93 3.96 9.53
N VAL A 30 8.86 4.75 9.42
CA VAL A 30 7.48 4.26 9.28
C VAL A 30 6.97 4.49 7.86
N LEU A 31 6.45 3.43 7.23
CA LEU A 31 5.75 3.50 5.96
C LEU A 31 4.25 3.68 6.22
N GLU A 32 3.71 4.83 5.82
CA GLU A 32 2.27 5.09 5.85
C GLU A 32 1.62 4.63 4.54
N VAL A 33 0.48 3.96 4.65
CA VAL A 33 -0.34 3.50 3.53
C VAL A 33 -1.77 4.00 3.74
N ASP A 34 -2.24 4.89 2.85
CA ASP A 34 -3.63 5.32 2.78
C ASP A 34 -4.48 4.27 2.06
N VAL A 35 -4.87 3.26 2.83
CA VAL A 35 -5.67 2.13 2.37
C VAL A 35 -7.02 2.58 1.82
N GLN A 36 -7.66 3.59 2.42
CA GLN A 36 -9.01 3.98 2.01
C GLN A 36 -9.01 4.64 0.64
N THR A 37 -8.07 5.56 0.39
CA THR A 37 -7.92 6.19 -0.91
C THR A 37 -7.51 5.16 -1.97
N ALA A 38 -6.54 4.29 -1.64
CA ALA A 38 -6.11 3.22 -2.54
C ALA A 38 -7.28 2.28 -2.93
N TRP A 39 -8.07 1.84 -1.95
CA TRP A 39 -9.23 0.97 -2.17
C TRP A 39 -10.23 1.60 -3.14
N LYS A 40 -10.60 2.86 -2.91
CA LYS A 40 -11.57 3.59 -3.74
C LYS A 40 -11.06 3.78 -5.17
N GLU A 41 -9.80 4.17 -5.33
CA GLU A 41 -9.21 4.41 -6.65
C GLU A 41 -9.00 3.12 -7.45
N LEU A 42 -8.71 2.00 -6.77
CA LEU A 42 -8.65 0.68 -7.39
C LEU A 42 -10.04 0.13 -7.74
N GLY A 43 -11.12 0.76 -7.27
CA GLY A 43 -12.49 0.33 -7.54
C GLY A 43 -12.80 -1.05 -6.98
N LEU A 44 -12.14 -1.44 -5.88
CA LEU A 44 -12.30 -2.75 -5.27
C LEU A 44 -13.63 -2.84 -4.52
N ASP A 45 -14.22 -4.03 -4.54
CA ASP A 45 -15.37 -4.38 -3.72
C ASP A 45 -14.94 -5.34 -2.61
N SER A 46 -15.68 -5.32 -1.50
CA SER A 46 -15.41 -6.15 -0.32
C SER A 46 -15.47 -7.66 -0.60
N GLY A 47 -15.99 -8.05 -1.77
CA GLY A 47 -16.03 -9.42 -2.23
C GLY A 47 -16.74 -10.32 -1.22
N TRP A 48 -16.21 -11.52 -1.03
CA TRP A 48 -16.69 -12.43 0.01
C TRP A 48 -16.04 -12.08 1.36
N SER A 49 -16.83 -12.16 2.42
CA SER A 49 -16.38 -12.05 3.82
C SER A 49 -15.95 -10.67 4.34
N ASN A 50 -16.09 -9.60 3.53
CA ASN A 50 -15.77 -8.23 3.98
C ASN A 50 -14.34 -8.11 4.54
N GLU A 51 -13.39 -8.70 3.83
CA GLU A 51 -11.97 -8.74 4.21
C GLU A 51 -11.17 -7.67 3.46
N LEU A 52 -10.06 -7.26 4.05
CA LEU A 52 -9.06 -6.39 3.44
C LEU A 52 -7.69 -7.04 3.61
N GLU A 53 -7.06 -7.40 2.50
CA GLU A 53 -5.66 -7.85 2.48
C GLU A 53 -4.76 -6.71 1.99
N VAL A 54 -3.75 -6.35 2.79
CA VAL A 54 -2.67 -5.45 2.39
C VAL A 54 -1.35 -6.21 2.48
N THR A 55 -0.63 -6.27 1.37
CA THR A 55 0.68 -6.92 1.30
C THR A 55 1.76 -5.88 1.04
N VAL A 56 2.83 -5.90 1.83
CA VAL A 56 4.02 -5.06 1.67
C VAL A 56 5.20 -5.96 1.31
N ASN A 57 5.70 -5.81 0.08
CA ASN A 57 6.90 -6.51 -0.38
C ASN A 57 8.11 -5.62 -0.18
N ILE A 58 9.12 -6.12 0.53
CA ILE A 58 10.43 -5.48 0.66
C ILE A 58 11.35 -6.08 -0.40
N LEU A 59 11.60 -5.31 -1.45
CA LEU A 59 12.42 -5.73 -2.58
C LEU A 59 13.89 -5.59 -2.19
N ARG A 60 14.61 -6.72 -2.13
CA ARG A 60 16.07 -6.72 -2.03
C ARG A 60 16.64 -6.66 -3.44
N ILE A 61 17.44 -5.64 -3.69
CA ILE A 61 18.30 -5.50 -4.88
C ILE A 61 19.73 -5.84 -4.46
#